data_AF-A0A1H4CJN2-F1
#
_entry.id   AF-A0A1H4CJN2-F1
#
_cell.length_a   1.000
_cell.length_b   1.000
_cell.length_c   1.000
_cell.angle_alpha   90.00
_cell.angle_beta   90.00
_cell.angle_gamma   90.00
#
_symmetry.space_group_name_H-M   'P 1'
#
loop_
_entity.id
_entity.type
_entity.pdbx_description
1 polymer ?
#
loop_
_entity_poly.entity_id
_entity_poly.type
_entity_poly.pdbx_seq_one_letter_code
_entity_poly.pdbx_strand_id
1 'polypeptide(L)'
;MKFILTVIFGIISLTLNAQKQIEASASLSRTSELKDEQLNNSGASKLTFITEEKEGEKLAKLDIHNGTPLLLLIGGIAPTTMANDSQFENKYGIYFYDFGCTGPDHEIVVAYNITVAKYLNKRYGKNWLKEVRNDIIGFKEWTRK
;
A
#
# COMPACT_ATOMS: atom_id res chain seq x y z
N MET A 1 16.78 -38.67 -52.14
CA MET A 1 17.06 -38.21 -50.77
C MET A 1 15.98 -37.22 -50.38
N LYS A 2 15.09 -37.61 -49.46
CA LYS A 2 14.03 -36.78 -48.87
C LYS A 2 14.61 -36.05 -47.65
N PHE A 3 14.10 -34.86 -47.32
CA PHE A 3 13.91 -34.22 -45.99
C PHE A 3 13.70 -32.71 -46.25
N ILE A 4 12.53 -32.32 -46.74
CA ILE A 4 11.39 -31.76 -45.96
C ILE A 4 11.78 -30.50 -45.17
N LEU A 5 11.57 -29.38 -45.85
CA LEU A 5 11.37 -28.04 -45.35
C LEU A 5 9.99 -27.97 -44.66
N THR A 6 9.90 -28.07 -43.34
CA THR A 6 8.68 -27.66 -42.62
C THR A 6 8.96 -27.38 -41.15
N VAL A 7 8.37 -26.28 -40.65
CA VAL A 7 8.16 -25.91 -39.24
C VAL A 7 9.34 -25.25 -38.49
N ILE A 8 9.59 -23.96 -38.77
CA ILE A 8 10.23 -23.05 -37.80
C ILE A 8 9.24 -21.99 -37.26
N PHE A 9 7.98 -21.97 -37.72
CA PHE A 9 6.95 -21.05 -37.20
C PHE A 9 6.15 -21.59 -36.00
N GLY A 10 6.44 -22.81 -35.52
CA GLY A 10 5.69 -23.45 -34.43
C GLY A 10 6.30 -23.31 -33.04
N ILE A 11 7.52 -22.79 -32.90
CA ILE A 11 8.25 -22.77 -31.62
C ILE A 11 8.19 -21.39 -30.94
N ILE A 12 7.87 -20.32 -31.68
CA ILE A 12 7.76 -18.96 -31.11
C ILE A 12 6.44 -18.77 -30.33
N SER A 13 5.43 -19.62 -30.53
CA SER A 13 4.14 -19.51 -29.85
C SER A 13 4.04 -20.26 -28.51
N LEU A 14 5.06 -21.01 -28.10
CA LEU A 14 5.02 -21.81 -26.86
C LEU A 14 5.65 -21.13 -25.63
N THR A 15 6.33 -19.99 -25.80
CA THR A 15 6.87 -19.24 -24.64
C THR A 15 6.00 -18.05 -24.22
N LEU A 16 5.05 -17.58 -25.03
CA LEU A 16 4.16 -16.47 -24.62
C LEU A 16 3.11 -16.87 -23.58
N ASN A 17 2.80 -18.17 -23.44
CA ASN A 17 1.79 -18.63 -22.46
C ASN A 17 2.38 -19.02 -21.09
N ALA A 18 3.70 -19.08 -20.93
CA ALA A 18 4.33 -19.36 -19.63
C ALA A 18 4.52 -18.11 -18.77
N GLN A 19 4.59 -16.91 -19.37
CA GLN A 19 4.64 -15.64 -18.63
C GLN A 19 3.26 -15.13 -18.18
N LYS A 20 2.16 -15.68 -18.71
CA LYS A 20 0.80 -15.31 -18.25
C LYS A 20 0.39 -16.02 -16.93
N GLN A 21 1.21 -16.94 -16.42
CA GLN A 21 0.88 -17.73 -15.23
C GLN A 21 1.67 -17.35 -13.98
N ILE A 22 2.58 -16.37 -14.06
CA ILE A 22 3.42 -15.92 -12.92
C ILE A 22 2.82 -14.71 -12.17
N GLU A 23 1.73 -14.10 -12.67
CA GLU A 23 1.05 -13.01 -11.95
C GLU A 23 -0.09 -13.50 -11.03
N ALA A 24 -0.46 -14.78 -11.09
CA ALA A 24 -1.61 -15.32 -10.36
C ALA A 24 -1.25 -16.18 -9.13
N SER A 25 0.03 -16.46 -8.87
CA SER A 25 0.48 -17.25 -7.72
C SER A 25 1.07 -16.41 -6.58
N ALA A 26 1.27 -15.10 -6.78
CA ALA A 26 1.62 -14.16 -5.71
C ALA A 26 0.39 -13.62 -4.94
N SER A 27 -0.83 -14.06 -5.30
CA SER A 27 -2.09 -13.52 -4.78
C SER A 27 -2.74 -14.34 -3.67
N LEU A 28 -2.16 -15.46 -3.22
CA LEU A 28 -2.83 -16.37 -2.27
C LEU A 28 -1.97 -16.86 -1.10
N SER A 29 -1.14 -15.96 -0.54
CA SER A 29 -0.58 -16.09 0.81
C SER A 29 -0.19 -14.71 1.37
N ARG A 30 -1.12 -13.74 1.34
CA ARG A 30 -1.03 -12.57 2.21
C ARG A 30 -1.70 -12.95 3.53
N THR A 31 -0.94 -13.60 4.40
CA THR A 31 -1.24 -13.54 5.83
C THR A 31 -1.22 -12.06 6.21
N SER A 32 -2.29 -11.62 6.85
CA SER A 32 -2.76 -10.23 7.01
C SER A 32 -1.89 -9.32 7.88
N GLU A 33 -0.57 -9.50 7.90
CA GLU A 33 0.35 -8.68 8.68
C GLU A 33 1.62 -8.46 7.84
N LEU A 34 2.03 -7.19 7.71
CA LEU A 34 3.35 -6.88 7.16
C LEU A 34 4.40 -7.64 7.99
N LYS A 35 5.35 -8.32 7.34
CA LYS A 35 6.47 -8.92 8.07
C LYS A 35 7.21 -7.82 8.84
N ASP A 36 7.69 -8.12 10.04
CA ASP A 36 8.46 -7.18 10.87
C ASP A 36 9.56 -6.47 10.07
N GLU A 37 10.26 -7.19 9.20
CA GLU A 37 11.28 -6.63 8.32
C GLU A 37 10.74 -5.59 7.34
N GLN A 38 9.57 -5.81 6.74
CA GLN A 38 8.95 -4.84 5.84
C GLN A 38 8.52 -3.59 6.62
N LEU A 39 7.98 -3.78 7.82
CA LEU A 39 7.57 -2.69 8.69
C LEU A 39 8.76 -1.85 9.16
N ASN A 40 9.83 -2.50 9.62
CA ASN A 40 11.06 -1.86 10.09
C ASN A 40 11.83 -1.13 8.97
N ASN A 41 11.60 -1.49 7.71
CA ASN A 41 12.21 -0.83 6.55
C ASN A 41 11.29 0.21 5.88
N SER A 42 10.01 0.28 6.31
CA SER A 42 9.03 1.21 5.76
C SER A 42 9.39 2.67 6.01
N GLY A 43 8.84 3.57 5.21
CA GLY A 43 8.88 4.99 5.45
C GLY A 43 8.26 5.38 6.79
N ALA A 44 7.18 4.71 7.21
CA ALA A 44 6.52 4.94 8.50
C ALA A 44 7.49 4.85 9.69
N SER A 45 8.37 3.84 9.73
CA SER A 45 9.37 3.67 10.78
C SER A 45 10.38 4.83 10.90
N LYS A 46 10.56 5.59 9.82
CA LYS A 46 11.54 6.67 9.72
C LYS A 46 10.95 8.03 10.09
N LEU A 47 9.63 8.14 10.19
CA LEU A 47 8.94 9.42 10.36
C LEU A 47 9.30 10.14 11.67
N THR A 48 9.58 9.40 12.73
CA THR A 48 9.96 9.98 14.04
C THR A 48 11.32 10.69 14.00
N PHE A 49 12.13 10.45 12.97
CA PHE A 49 13.49 10.99 12.85
C PHE A 49 13.59 12.16 11.86
N ILE A 50 12.48 12.60 11.27
CA ILE A 50 12.46 13.71 10.32
C ILE A 50 11.67 14.90 10.88
N THR A 51 11.96 16.08 10.35
CA THR A 51 11.35 17.35 10.78
C THR A 51 10.66 18.11 9.65
N GLU A 52 10.72 17.59 8.41
CA GLU A 52 10.18 18.26 7.22
C GLU A 52 9.03 17.46 6.61
N GLU A 53 7.88 18.11 6.39
CA GLU A 53 6.70 17.53 5.72
C GLU A 53 7.05 16.90 4.35
N LYS A 54 7.97 17.53 3.62
CA LYS A 54 8.42 17.07 2.30
C LYS A 54 9.09 15.71 2.37
N GLU A 55 9.78 15.40 3.46
CA GLU A 55 10.35 14.06 3.67
C GLU A 55 9.23 13.05 3.99
N GLY A 56 8.20 13.44 4.74
CA GLY A 56 6.99 12.62 4.93
C GLY A 56 6.32 12.24 3.61
N GLU A 57 6.14 13.18 2.69
CA GLU A 57 5.62 12.91 1.34
C GLU A 57 6.53 11.94 0.55
N LYS A 58 7.85 12.12 0.60
CA LYS A 58 8.80 11.24 -0.09
C LYS A 58 8.73 9.81 0.45
N LEU A 59 8.63 9.64 1.76
CA LEU A 59 8.52 8.34 2.40
C LEU A 59 7.20 7.64 2.03
N ALA A 60 6.08 8.38 1.96
CA ALA A 60 4.82 7.82 1.46
C ALA A 60 4.93 7.32 0.02
N LYS A 61 5.59 8.10 -0.86
CA LYS A 61 5.82 7.69 -2.26
C LYS A 61 6.68 6.43 -2.36
N LEU A 62 7.70 6.32 -1.50
CA LEU A 62 8.56 5.14 -1.43
C LEU A 62 7.75 3.90 -1.02
N ASP A 63 6.92 4.00 0.01
CA ASP A 63 6.10 2.88 0.49
C ASP A 63 5.02 2.49 -0.53
N ILE A 64 4.42 3.46 -1.23
CA ILE A 64 3.54 3.19 -2.38
C ILE A 64 4.29 2.43 -3.48
N HIS A 65 5.50 2.88 -3.84
CA HIS A 65 6.33 2.24 -4.86
C HIS A 65 6.69 0.79 -4.48
N ASN A 66 6.97 0.55 -3.20
CA ASN A 66 7.33 -0.76 -2.68
C ASN A 66 6.13 -1.70 -2.49
N GLY A 67 4.90 -1.24 -2.79
CA GLY A 67 3.68 -2.04 -2.65
C GLY A 67 3.24 -2.22 -1.19
N THR A 68 3.73 -1.37 -0.29
CA THR A 68 3.40 -1.37 1.14
C THR A 68 2.87 0.00 1.59
N PRO A 69 1.89 0.63 0.89
CA PRO A 69 1.35 1.91 1.32
C PRO A 69 0.66 1.79 2.69
N LEU A 70 0.89 2.76 3.57
CA LEU A 70 0.36 2.75 4.94
C LEU A 70 -0.61 3.92 5.18
N LEU A 71 -1.57 3.73 6.08
CA LEU A 71 -2.33 4.82 6.70
C LEU A 71 -1.95 4.89 8.18
N LEU A 72 -1.51 6.08 8.59
CA LEU A 72 -0.88 6.30 9.88
C LEU A 72 -1.89 6.79 10.92
N LEU A 73 -1.74 6.28 12.14
CA LEU A 73 -2.54 6.60 13.32
C LEU A 73 -1.61 7.09 14.44
N ILE A 74 -2.06 8.10 15.20
CA ILE A 74 -1.42 8.58 16.43
C ILE A 74 -2.53 8.84 17.44
N GLY A 75 -2.38 8.32 18.66
CA GLY A 75 -3.25 8.66 19.78
C GLY A 75 -4.71 8.26 19.56
N GLY A 76 -4.97 6.95 19.56
CA GLY A 76 -6.31 6.38 19.37
C GLY A 76 -7.01 5.94 20.66
N ILE A 77 -8.35 5.87 20.60
CA ILE A 77 -9.17 5.09 21.55
C ILE A 77 -8.83 3.62 21.30
N ALA A 78 -8.60 2.84 22.36
CA ALA A 78 -8.35 1.40 22.27
C ALA A 78 -9.34 0.74 21.28
N PRO A 79 -8.88 0.04 20.23
CA PRO A 79 -9.74 -0.32 19.11
C PRO A 79 -10.82 -1.30 19.58
N THR A 80 -12.09 -0.88 19.59
CA THR A 80 -13.20 -1.76 19.98
C THR A 80 -13.72 -2.61 18.82
N THR A 81 -13.33 -2.32 17.57
CA THR A 81 -13.62 -3.18 16.42
C THR A 81 -12.54 -3.10 15.34
N MET A 82 -11.51 -3.95 15.48
CA MET A 82 -10.51 -4.25 14.43
C MET A 82 -11.08 -5.05 13.24
N ALA A 83 -12.34 -5.49 13.31
CA ALA A 83 -12.93 -6.45 12.37
C ALA A 83 -13.02 -5.95 10.91
N ASN A 84 -13.00 -4.63 10.70
CA ASN A 84 -13.08 -4.03 9.36
C ASN A 84 -11.71 -3.59 8.82
N ASP A 85 -10.69 -3.45 9.69
CA ASP A 85 -9.37 -3.01 9.26
C ASP A 85 -8.74 -4.06 8.34
N SER A 86 -8.72 -5.33 8.74
CA SER A 86 -8.22 -6.41 7.88
C SER A 86 -8.99 -6.55 6.56
N GLN A 87 -10.30 -6.24 6.55
CA GLN A 87 -11.08 -6.25 5.31
C GLN A 87 -10.68 -5.09 4.38
N PHE A 88 -10.51 -3.89 4.95
CA PHE A 88 -10.06 -2.71 4.22
C PHE A 88 -8.65 -2.92 3.65
N GLU A 89 -7.72 -3.40 4.48
CA GLU A 89 -6.33 -3.67 4.10
C GLU A 89 -6.25 -4.66 2.94
N ASN A 90 -6.97 -5.78 3.03
CA ASN A 90 -7.02 -6.78 1.97
C ASN A 90 -7.67 -6.24 0.68
N LYS A 91 -8.74 -5.44 0.81
CA LYS A 91 -9.48 -4.91 -0.35
C LYS A 91 -8.68 -3.86 -1.12
N TYR A 92 -7.96 -2.99 -0.42
CA TYR A 92 -7.25 -1.85 -1.03
C TYR A 92 -5.73 -2.03 -1.13
N GLY A 93 -5.17 -3.10 -0.54
CA GLY A 93 -3.73 -3.32 -0.49
C GLY A 93 -3.02 -2.20 0.26
N ILE A 94 -3.62 -1.73 1.35
CA ILE A 94 -3.11 -0.72 2.29
C ILE A 94 -2.88 -1.40 3.63
N TYR A 95 -2.04 -0.83 4.49
CA TYR A 95 -1.84 -1.29 5.86
C TYR A 95 -2.04 -0.15 6.86
N PHE A 96 -2.52 -0.44 8.06
CA PHE A 96 -2.54 0.56 9.13
C PHE A 96 -1.25 0.50 9.95
N TYR A 97 -0.75 1.66 10.34
CA TYR A 97 0.40 1.77 11.24
C TYR A 97 0.04 2.71 12.40
N ASP A 98 0.00 2.14 13.60
CA ASP A 98 -0.31 2.88 14.82
C ASP A 98 0.98 3.18 15.60
N PHE A 99 1.28 4.48 15.75
CA PHE A 99 2.40 4.95 16.57
C PHE A 99 2.11 4.86 18.08
N GLY A 100 0.87 4.55 18.48
CA GLY A 100 0.44 4.56 19.86
C GLY A 100 0.30 6.00 20.38
N CYS A 101 0.66 6.23 21.65
CA CYS A 101 0.47 7.53 22.31
C CYS A 101 1.42 8.64 21.83
N THR A 102 2.58 8.27 21.30
CA THR A 102 3.63 9.21 20.88
C THR A 102 4.07 8.88 19.47
N GLY A 103 4.09 9.89 18.59
CA GLY A 103 4.43 9.71 17.19
C GLY A 103 5.27 10.85 16.63
N PRO A 104 5.50 10.84 15.31
CA PRO A 104 6.09 11.95 14.56
C PRO A 104 5.28 13.24 14.72
N ASP A 105 5.85 14.34 14.23
CA ASP A 105 5.12 15.61 14.12
C ASP A 105 3.82 15.42 13.32
N HIS A 106 2.73 16.04 13.80
CA HIS A 106 1.41 15.97 13.20
C HIS A 106 1.43 16.33 11.72
N GLU A 107 2.12 17.41 11.33
CA GLU A 107 2.12 17.88 9.94
C GLU A 107 2.84 16.89 9.00
N ILE A 108 3.86 16.19 9.51
CA ILE A 108 4.56 15.14 8.76
C ILE A 108 3.62 13.96 8.50
N VAL A 109 2.84 13.56 9.50
CA VAL A 109 1.84 12.49 9.37
C VAL A 109 0.72 12.88 8.41
N VAL A 110 0.25 14.14 8.46
CA VAL A 110 -0.71 14.68 7.50
C VAL A 110 -0.16 14.62 6.08
N ALA A 111 1.07 15.09 5.85
CA ALA A 111 1.71 15.06 4.54
C ALA A 111 1.83 13.64 3.97
N TYR A 112 2.19 12.67 4.82
CA TYR A 112 2.25 11.26 4.47
C TYR A 112 0.87 10.71 4.11
N ASN A 113 -0.12 10.83 5.00
CA ASN A 113 -1.47 10.28 4.81
C ASN A 113 -2.19 10.89 3.60
N ILE A 114 -2.03 12.19 3.35
CA ILE A 114 -2.60 12.85 2.15
C ILE A 114 -2.00 12.27 0.87
N THR A 115 -0.70 11.93 0.89
CA THR A 115 -0.03 11.32 -0.27
C THR A 115 -0.60 9.93 -0.57
N VAL A 116 -0.85 9.13 0.46
CA VAL A 116 -1.50 7.82 0.33
C VAL A 116 -2.98 7.95 -0.07
N ALA A 117 -3.70 8.92 0.48
CA ALA A 117 -5.09 9.21 0.09
C ALA A 117 -5.22 9.60 -1.39
N LYS A 118 -4.28 10.40 -1.92
CA LYS A 118 -4.22 10.72 -3.36
C LYS A 118 -4.00 9.47 -4.21
N TYR A 119 -3.12 8.56 -3.77
CA TYR A 119 -2.91 7.27 -4.43
C TYR A 119 -4.20 6.42 -4.43
N LEU A 120 -4.87 6.29 -3.29
CA LEU A 120 -6.14 5.58 -3.17
C LEU A 120 -7.23 6.16 -4.05
N ASN A 121 -7.38 7.49 -4.06
CA ASN A 121 -8.33 8.17 -4.94
C ASN A 121 -8.05 7.91 -6.41
N LYS A 122 -6.78 7.99 -6.81
CA LYS A 122 -6.37 7.75 -8.20
C LYS A 122 -6.68 6.32 -8.63
N ARG A 123 -6.52 5.34 -7.73
CA ARG A 123 -6.66 3.92 -8.04
C ARG A 123 -8.09 3.37 -7.89
N TYR A 124 -8.84 3.86 -6.91
CA TYR A 124 -10.13 3.28 -6.49
C TYR A 124 -11.28 4.29 -6.48
N GLY A 125 -11.05 5.54 -6.86
CA GLY A 125 -12.03 6.62 -6.74
C GLY A 125 -12.31 6.95 -5.26
N LYS A 126 -13.51 7.46 -4.95
CA LYS A 126 -13.86 7.92 -3.60
C LYS A 126 -14.54 6.86 -2.72
N ASN A 127 -14.72 5.62 -3.20
CA ASN A 127 -15.50 4.61 -2.48
C ASN A 127 -14.82 4.17 -1.17
N TRP A 128 -13.49 4.11 -1.16
CA TRP A 128 -12.71 3.73 0.03
C TRP A 128 -12.94 4.67 1.22
N LEU A 129 -13.34 5.93 0.99
CA LEU A 129 -13.63 6.89 2.07
C LEU A 129 -14.82 6.49 2.93
N LYS A 130 -15.73 5.67 2.41
CA LYS A 130 -16.89 5.16 3.17
C LYS A 130 -16.53 3.96 4.05
N GLU A 131 -15.37 3.37 3.80
CA GLU A 131 -14.95 2.09 4.39
C GLU A 131 -13.76 2.26 5.34
N VAL A 132 -12.91 3.26 5.09
CA VAL A 132 -11.79 3.60 5.96
C VAL A 132 -12.29 4.12 7.30
N ARG A 133 -11.56 3.79 8.36
CA ARG A 133 -11.77 4.37 9.70
C ARG A 133 -11.70 5.90 9.68
N ASN A 134 -12.45 6.53 10.58
CA ASN A 134 -12.69 7.98 10.60
C ASN A 134 -11.66 8.79 11.38
N ASP A 135 -10.74 8.12 12.07
CA ASP A 135 -9.66 8.68 12.89
C ASP A 135 -8.32 8.74 12.16
N ILE A 136 -8.30 8.53 10.83
CA ILE A 136 -7.11 8.80 10.03
C ILE A 136 -6.77 10.29 10.04
N ILE A 137 -5.54 10.58 10.45
CA ILE A 137 -4.98 11.94 10.53
C ILE A 137 -4.87 12.55 9.13
N GLY A 138 -5.26 13.82 8.97
CA GLY A 138 -5.12 14.58 7.73
C GLY A 138 -6.29 14.51 6.74
N PHE A 139 -7.29 13.64 6.98
CA PHE A 139 -8.40 13.47 6.03
C PHE A 139 -9.45 14.59 6.09
N LYS A 140 -9.68 15.18 7.26
CA LYS A 140 -10.61 16.32 7.40
C LYS A 140 -10.08 17.55 6.67
N GLU A 141 -8.77 17.76 6.72
CA GLU A 141 -8.02 18.84 6.10
C GLU A 141 -8.02 18.71 4.58
N TRP A 142 -7.92 17.47 4.09
CA TRP A 142 -7.86 17.16 2.67
C TRP A 142 -9.22 17.21 1.97
N THR A 143 -10.29 16.69 2.60
CA THR A 143 -11.64 16.66 2.02
C THR A 143 -12.31 18.04 1.93
N ARG A 144 -11.76 19.06 2.61
CA ARG A 144 -12.25 20.45 2.60
C ARG A 144 -11.68 21.31 1.46
N LYS A 145 -10.77 20.78 0.64
CA LYS A 145 -10.19 21.44 -0.54
C LYS A 145 -10.84 20.92 -1.83
#